data_AF-A0A2R6V5Q4-F1
#
_entry.id   AF-A0A2R6V5Q4-F1
#
_cell.length_a   1.000
_cell.length_b   1.000
_cell.length_c   1.000
_cell.angle_alpha   90.00
_cell.angle_beta   90.00
_cell.angle_gamma   90.00
#
_symmetry.space_group_name_H-M   'P 1'
#
loop_
_entity.id
_entity.type
_entity.pdbx_description
1 polymer ?
#
loop_
_entity_poly.entity_id
_entity_poly.type
_entity_poly.pdbx_seq_one_letter_code
_entity_poly.pdbx_strand_id
1 'polypeptide(L)' 'MAVVLQRRDWENPGVTQLNRLAAHPPFASWRNSEEARTDRPSQQLRSLNGEWTRPVAAH' A
#
# COMPACT_ATOMS: atom_id res chain seq x y z
N MET A 1 9.48 20.25 -1.73
CA MET A 1 8.84 19.43 -2.78
C MET A 1 9.79 19.09 -3.94
N ALA A 2 10.68 20.00 -4.39
CA ALA A 2 11.63 19.71 -5.48
C ALA A 2 12.72 18.66 -5.18
N VAL A 3 13.18 18.55 -3.92
CA VAL A 3 14.29 17.66 -3.53
C VAL A 3 13.99 16.17 -3.74
N VAL A 4 12.73 15.75 -3.59
CA VAL A 4 12.34 14.34 -3.78
C VAL A 4 12.45 13.94 -5.26
N LEU A 5 12.02 14.82 -6.17
CA LEU A 5 12.07 14.56 -7.62
C LEU A 5 13.49 14.62 -8.19
N GLN A 6 14.36 15.46 -7.62
CA GLN A 6 15.76 15.60 -8.06
C GLN A 6 16.54 14.28 -7.99
N ARG A 7 16.15 13.35 -7.12
CA ARG A 7 16.82 12.05 -6.94
C ARG A 7 16.62 11.11 -8.13
N ARG A 8 15.53 11.29 -8.90
CA ARG A 8 15.13 10.44 -10.03
C ARG A 8 15.26 8.96 -9.68
N ASP A 9 14.77 8.56 -8.50
CA ASP A 9 14.94 7.19 -8.00
C ASP A 9 14.37 6.14 -8.98
N TRP A 10 13.39 6.52 -9.83
CA TRP A 10 12.85 5.66 -10.90
C TRP A 10 13.83 5.37 -12.06
N GLU A 11 14.90 6.15 -12.22
CA GLU A 11 15.97 5.92 -13.20
C GLU A 11 17.18 5.19 -12.61
N ASN A 12 17.17 4.90 -11.30
CA ASN A 12 18.28 4.25 -10.62
C ASN A 12 17.92 2.79 -10.27
N PRO A 13 18.42 1.77 -10.99
CA PRO A 13 18.09 0.37 -10.72
C PRO A 13 18.61 -0.14 -9.36
N GLY A 14 19.56 0.56 -8.73
CA GLY A 14 19.99 0.28 -7.36
C GLY A 14 18.96 0.69 -6.30
N VAL A 15 18.01 1.56 -6.65
CA VAL A 15 16.93 2.01 -5.76
C VAL A 15 15.63 1.32 -6.14
N THR A 16 15.43 0.11 -5.60
CA THR A 16 14.21 -0.68 -5.83
C THR A 16 13.05 -0.34 -4.88
N GLN A 17 13.36 0.32 -3.75
CA GLN A 17 12.42 0.77 -2.73
C GLN A 17 13.06 1.78 -1.78
N LEU A 18 12.24 2.62 -1.13
CA LEU A 18 12.62 3.45 0.01
C LEU A 18 11.56 3.30 1.10
N ASN A 19 11.97 3.04 2.33
CA ASN A 19 11.08 2.92 3.51
C ASN A 19 9.95 1.87 3.38
N ARG A 20 10.08 0.88 2.48
CA ARG A 20 9.13 -0.23 2.39
C ARG A 20 9.32 -1.17 3.58
N LEU A 21 8.21 -1.63 4.15
CA LEU A 21 8.23 -2.67 5.19
C LEU A 21 8.64 -4.02 4.61
N ALA A 22 9.08 -4.93 5.49
CA ALA A 22 9.41 -6.29 5.10
C ALA A 22 8.20 -7.00 4.48
N ALA A 23 8.46 -7.88 3.52
CA ALA A 23 7.43 -8.77 2.99
C ALA A 23 6.91 -9.72 4.08
N HIS A 24 5.63 -10.04 4.02
CA HIS A 24 4.96 -10.93 4.97
C HIS A 24 3.83 -11.71 4.28
N PRO A 25 3.38 -12.84 4.84
CA PRO A 25 2.13 -13.50 4.42
C PRO A 25 0.91 -12.58 4.57
N PRO A 26 -0.22 -12.85 3.91
CA PRO A 26 -1.41 -12.02 4.03
C PRO A 26 -1.85 -11.82 5.49
N PHE A 27 -2.10 -10.58 5.89
CA PHE A 27 -2.57 -10.22 7.22
C PHE A 27 -3.96 -9.57 7.16
N ALA A 28 -4.89 -10.11 7.94
CA ALA A 28 -6.18 -9.48 8.21
C ALA A 28 -6.27 -8.88 9.63
N SER A 29 -5.30 -9.19 10.52
CA SER A 29 -5.26 -8.65 11.89
C SER A 29 -6.56 -8.85 12.70
N TRP A 30 -7.20 -10.02 12.59
CA TRP A 30 -8.37 -10.38 13.40
C TRP A 30 -8.08 -10.21 14.90
N ARG A 31 -9.08 -9.72 15.65
CA ARG A 31 -9.03 -9.60 17.12
C ARG A 31 -9.80 -10.72 17.83
N ASN A 32 -10.40 -11.62 17.07
CA ASN A 32 -11.15 -12.78 17.53
C ASN A 32 -10.72 -14.03 16.75
N SER A 33 -10.47 -15.14 17.45
CA SER A 33 -10.00 -16.40 16.87
C SER A 33 -11.05 -17.09 16.00
N GLU A 34 -12.33 -16.98 16.34
CA GLU A 34 -13.42 -17.56 15.55
C GLU A 34 -13.59 -16.87 14.20
N GLU A 35 -13.44 -15.54 14.17
CA GLU A 35 -13.44 -14.78 12.92
C GLU A 35 -12.27 -15.18 12.02
N ALA A 36 -11.07 -15.36 12.59
CA ALA A 36 -9.91 -15.84 11.86
C ALA A 36 -10.10 -17.28 11.34
N ARG A 37 -10.69 -18.17 12.15
CA ARG A 37 -10.93 -19.57 11.78
C ARG A 37 -11.93 -19.70 10.63
N THR A 38 -12.93 -18.82 10.57
CA THR A 38 -14.01 -18.85 9.58
C THR A 38 -13.82 -17.88 8.42
N ASP A 39 -12.63 -17.26 8.32
CA ASP A 39 -12.26 -16.28 7.30
C ASP A 39 -13.28 -15.13 7.16
N ARG A 40 -13.80 -14.67 8.30
CA ARG A 40 -14.71 -13.52 8.31
C ARG A 40 -13.95 -12.23 7.96
N PRO A 41 -14.60 -11.23 7.33
CA PRO A 41 -13.98 -9.93 7.14
C PRO A 41 -13.53 -9.31 8.46
N SER A 42 -12.26 -8.88 8.52
CA SER A 42 -11.70 -8.22 9.69
C SER A 42 -12.01 -6.72 9.67
N GLN A 43 -12.46 -6.18 10.81
CA GLN A 43 -12.69 -4.73 10.97
C GLN A 43 -11.38 -3.91 10.92
N GLN A 44 -10.23 -4.56 11.10
CA GLN A 44 -8.91 -3.94 11.07
C GLN A 44 -8.34 -3.82 9.65
N LEU A 45 -8.96 -4.48 8.66
CA LEU A 45 -8.57 -4.43 7.25
C LEU A 45 -9.62 -3.67 6.45
N ARG A 46 -9.26 -2.49 5.91
CA ARG A 46 -10.18 -1.62 5.18
C ARG A 46 -9.83 -1.53 3.69
N SER A 47 -10.82 -1.75 2.83
CA SER A 47 -10.71 -1.48 1.40
C SER A 47 -10.78 0.03 1.14
N LEU A 48 -9.88 0.53 0.30
CA LEU A 48 -9.92 1.89 -0.25
C LEU A 48 -10.21 1.89 -1.76
N ASN A 49 -10.73 0.77 -2.28
CA ASN A 49 -11.20 0.70 -3.65
C ASN A 49 -12.45 1.59 -3.80
N GLY A 50 -12.53 2.31 -4.91
CA GLY A 50 -13.62 3.25 -5.17
C GLY A 50 -13.21 4.33 -6.17
N GLU A 51 -13.92 5.44 -6.17
CA GLU A 51 -13.57 6.61 -6.99
C GLU A 51 -12.38 7.36 -6.39
N TRP A 52 -11.38 7.63 -7.22
CA TRP A 52 -10.22 8.45 -6.85
C TRP A 52 -10.21 9.68 -7.74
N THR A 53 -10.09 10.87 -7.14
CA THR A 53 -9.83 12.09 -7.91
C THR A 53 -8.49 11.95 -8.60
N ARG A 54 -8.49 11.88 -9.93
CA ARG A 54 -7.28 11.90 -10.75
C ARG A 54 -7.28 13.14 -11.63
N PRO A 55 -6.29 14.03 -11.51
CA PRO A 55 -6.14 15.12 -12.47
C PRO A 55 -5.78 14.51 -13.84
N VAL A 56 -6.53 14.90 -14.87
CA VAL A 56 -6.16 14.60 -16.25
C VAL A 56 -4.95 15.44 -16.62
N ALA A 57 -3.94 14.83 -17.26
CA ALA A 57 -2.83 15.59 -17.81
C ALA A 57 -3.37 16.48 -18.93
N ALA A 58 -3.19 17.80 -18.82
CA ALA A 58 -3.38 18.69 -19.96
C ALA A 58 -2.35 18.31 -21.03
N HIS A 59 -2.84 18.05 -22.25
CA HIS A 59 -2.00 17.82 -23.43
C HIS A 59 -1.23 19.09 -23.81
#